data_AF-A0A4Q4WYY5-F1
#
_entry.id   AF-A0A4Q4WYY5-F1
#
_cell.length_a   1.000
_cell.length_b   1.000
_cell.length_c   1.000
_cell.angle_alpha   90.00
_cell.angle_beta   90.00
_cell.angle_gamma   90.00
#
_symmetry.space_group_name_H-M   'P 1'
#
loop_
_entity.id
_entity.type
_entity.pdbx_description
1 polymer ?
#
loop_
_entity_poly.entity_id
_entity_poly.type
_entity_poly.pdbx_seq_one_letter_code
_entity_poly.pdbx_strand_id
1 'polypeptide(L)'
;MHQTQSSSIETVLKKWTLGRQAIFSEYEKQGRDVKAMLQQNMIGFIQRTIEAGKPESVGVIMEFVDPGLTASIKKVIEEYCEIPWVETRCGYACSDHASVSKAGYPSAFVIESSFGESDDHIHGTGDLI
;
A
#
# COMPACT_ATOMS: atom_id res chain seq x y z
N MET A 1 34.78 13.09 -1.91
CA MET A 1 33.87 13.08 -0.73
C MET A 1 32.43 13.14 -1.23
N HIS A 2 31.82 11.99 -1.57
CA HIS A 2 30.43 11.90 -2.07
C HIS A 2 29.89 10.47 -1.77
N GLN A 3 29.85 10.08 -0.50
CA GLN A 3 29.33 8.75 -0.09
C GLN A 3 28.50 8.76 1.21
N THR A 4 28.09 9.92 1.73
CA THR A 4 27.47 10.00 3.07
C THR A 4 25.95 10.17 3.10
N GLN A 5 25.25 10.43 1.99
CA GLN A 5 23.78 10.53 2.00
C GLN A 5 23.05 9.20 1.72
N SER A 6 23.62 8.33 0.88
CA SER A 6 23.00 7.05 0.49
C SER A 6 22.77 6.08 1.67
N SER A 7 23.69 6.06 2.65
CA SER A 7 23.58 5.13 3.79
C SER A 7 22.45 5.50 4.76
N SER A 8 22.03 6.76 4.82
CA SER A 8 21.00 7.24 5.74
C SER A 8 19.60 6.81 5.31
N ILE A 9 19.27 7.00 4.03
CA ILE A 9 17.99 6.57 3.44
C ILE A 9 17.88 5.05 3.45
N GLU A 10 18.94 4.32 3.07
CA GLU A 10 18.93 2.85 3.15
C GLU A 10 18.76 2.34 4.59
N THR A 11 19.37 3.01 5.58
CA THR A 11 19.21 2.62 6.99
C THR A 11 17.80 2.87 7.49
N VAL A 12 17.18 3.98 7.09
CA VAL A 12 15.80 4.29 7.41
C VAL A 12 14.87 3.27 6.74
N LEU A 13 14.98 3.07 5.42
CA LEU A 13 14.18 2.07 4.68
C LEU A 13 14.36 0.63 5.22
N LYS A 14 15.57 0.28 5.66
CA LYS A 14 15.82 -0.99 6.39
C LYS A 14 15.03 -1.05 7.70
N LYS A 15 14.98 0.02 8.49
CA LYS A 15 14.15 0.05 9.71
C LYS A 15 12.65 -0.10 9.41
N TRP A 16 12.15 0.55 8.36
CA TRP A 16 10.74 0.41 7.93
C TRP A 16 10.39 -1.03 7.54
N THR A 17 11.25 -1.67 6.75
CA THR A 17 11.07 -3.08 6.38
C THR A 17 11.20 -4.04 7.56
N LEU A 18 12.02 -3.71 8.57
CA LEU A 18 12.17 -4.53 9.78
C LEU A 18 10.93 -4.50 10.68
N GLY A 19 10.29 -3.33 10.85
CA GLY A 19 9.12 -3.19 11.73
C GLY A 19 7.95 -4.06 11.29
N ARG A 20 7.56 -3.96 10.01
CA ARG A 20 6.49 -4.77 9.42
C ARG A 20 6.81 -6.27 9.41
N GLN A 21 8.04 -6.65 9.07
CA GLN A 21 8.44 -8.05 9.05
C GLN A 21 8.46 -8.64 10.45
N ALA A 22 8.93 -7.90 11.45
CA ALA A 22 8.99 -8.37 12.84
C ALA A 22 7.60 -8.74 13.37
N ILE A 23 6.57 -7.93 13.10
CA ILE A 23 5.20 -8.21 13.56
C ILE A 23 4.67 -9.52 12.95
N PHE A 24 4.70 -9.64 11.62
CA PHE A 24 4.08 -10.80 10.97
C PHE A 24 4.91 -12.08 11.08
N SER A 25 6.24 -11.98 11.18
CA SER A 25 7.08 -13.12 11.55
C SER A 25 6.83 -13.60 12.99
N GLU A 26 6.52 -12.69 13.92
CA GLU A 26 6.15 -13.10 15.27
C GLU A 26 4.77 -13.76 15.30
N TYR A 27 3.82 -13.26 14.54
CA TYR A 27 2.49 -13.87 14.41
C TYR A 27 2.58 -15.28 13.83
N GLU A 28 3.43 -15.46 12.81
CA GLU A 28 3.73 -16.75 12.21
C GLU A 28 4.33 -17.71 13.25
N LYS A 29 5.35 -17.28 14.01
CA LYS A 29 5.96 -18.10 15.08
C LYS A 29 4.98 -18.50 16.18
N GLN A 30 4.06 -17.61 16.53
CA GLN A 30 3.03 -17.86 17.53
C GLN A 30 1.84 -18.68 16.98
N GLY A 31 1.83 -19.00 15.68
CA GLY A 31 0.72 -19.70 15.05
C GLY A 31 -0.59 -18.91 15.08
N ARG A 32 -0.54 -17.58 15.02
CA ARG A 32 -1.74 -16.74 15.05
C ARG A 32 -2.54 -16.92 13.77
N ASP A 33 -3.86 -17.02 13.92
CA ASP A 33 -4.83 -17.15 12.83
C ASP A 33 -5.31 -15.76 12.39
N VAL A 34 -4.55 -15.13 11.48
CA VAL A 34 -4.94 -13.85 10.87
C VAL A 34 -5.83 -14.12 9.67
N LYS A 35 -7.11 -13.75 9.76
CA LYS A 35 -8.08 -13.98 8.68
C LYS A 35 -7.96 -13.02 7.51
N ALA A 36 -7.65 -11.76 7.78
CA ALA A 36 -7.55 -10.72 6.77
C ALA A 36 -6.76 -9.53 7.31
N MET A 37 -6.03 -8.86 6.42
CA MET A 37 -5.39 -7.57 6.68
C MET A 37 -5.66 -6.65 5.48
N LEU A 38 -6.14 -5.44 5.76
CA LEU A 38 -6.29 -4.39 4.76
C LEU A 38 -5.23 -3.32 5.02
N GLN A 39 -4.38 -3.09 4.03
CA GLN A 39 -3.48 -1.94 3.98
C GLN A 39 -4.23 -0.75 3.40
N GLN A 40 -4.07 0.41 4.04
CA GLN A 40 -4.48 1.72 3.53
C GLN A 40 -3.26 2.63 3.65
N ASN A 41 -2.69 3.06 2.52
CA ASN A 41 -1.48 3.87 2.49
C ASN A 41 -1.57 4.85 1.33
N MET A 42 -1.37 6.14 1.63
CA MET A 42 -1.65 7.27 0.73
C MET A 42 -3.11 7.24 0.28
N ILE A 43 -4.02 7.80 1.10
CA ILE A 43 -5.49 7.71 0.89
C ILE A 43 -6.16 9.06 0.67
N GLY A 44 -5.38 10.13 0.49
CA GLY A 44 -5.88 11.50 0.60
C GLY A 44 -5.68 12.36 -0.63
N PHE A 45 -4.76 12.01 -1.53
CA PHE A 45 -4.36 12.89 -2.62
C PHE A 45 -4.94 12.44 -3.96
N ILE A 46 -5.80 13.28 -4.53
CA ILE A 46 -6.48 13.03 -5.81
C ILE A 46 -6.10 14.04 -6.90
N GLN A 47 -5.33 15.07 -6.57
CA GLN A 47 -5.08 16.22 -7.43
C GLN A 47 -4.49 15.80 -8.79
N ARG A 48 -3.51 14.90 -8.81
CA ARG A 48 -2.93 14.39 -10.07
C ARG A 48 -3.90 13.53 -10.88
N THR A 49 -4.87 12.88 -10.24
CA THR A 49 -5.94 12.15 -10.94
C THR A 49 -6.85 13.13 -11.68
N ILE A 50 -7.23 14.23 -11.01
CA ILE A 50 -8.05 15.31 -11.59
C ILE A 50 -7.31 15.99 -12.74
N GLU A 51 -6.04 16.32 -12.56
CA GLU A 51 -5.21 16.96 -13.60
C GLU A 51 -4.99 16.06 -14.82
N ALA A 52 -4.99 14.74 -14.63
CA ALA A 52 -4.96 13.77 -15.72
C ALA A 52 -6.31 13.62 -16.46
N GLY A 53 -7.35 14.36 -16.04
CA GLY A 53 -8.70 14.27 -16.62
C GLY A 53 -9.39 12.93 -16.33
N LYS A 54 -8.96 12.21 -15.30
CA LYS A 54 -9.50 10.91 -14.90
C LYS A 54 -10.55 11.09 -13.80
N PRO A 55 -11.58 10.22 -13.74
CA PRO A 55 -12.50 10.22 -12.62
C PRO A 55 -11.77 9.84 -11.32
N GLU A 56 -12.25 10.35 -10.19
CA GLU A 56 -11.82 9.89 -8.88
C GLU A 56 -12.04 8.39 -8.74
N SER A 57 -11.09 7.70 -8.11
CA SER A 57 -11.17 6.25 -7.92
C SER A 57 -10.25 5.80 -6.79
N VAL A 58 -10.70 4.83 -5.99
CA VAL A 58 -9.85 4.08 -5.08
C VAL A 58 -8.97 3.14 -5.90
N GLY A 59 -7.65 3.25 -5.78
CA GLY A 59 -6.72 2.29 -6.37
C GLY A 59 -6.74 0.98 -5.58
N VAL A 60 -6.94 -0.15 -6.26
CA VAL A 60 -6.89 -1.49 -5.69
C VAL A 60 -5.66 -2.21 -6.22
N ILE A 61 -4.72 -2.52 -5.33
CA ILE A 61 -3.45 -3.14 -5.70
C ILE A 61 -3.64 -4.63 -5.96
N MET A 62 -3.09 -5.09 -7.09
CA MET A 62 -3.27 -6.46 -7.60
C MET A 62 -2.03 -7.35 -7.45
N GLU A 63 -1.00 -6.90 -6.72
CA GLU A 63 0.28 -7.60 -6.55
C GLU A 63 0.60 -7.80 -5.07
N PHE A 64 1.19 -8.95 -4.73
CA PHE A 64 1.53 -9.32 -3.34
C PHE A 64 0.33 -9.29 -2.37
N VAL A 65 -0.86 -9.67 -2.87
CA VAL A 65 -2.13 -9.68 -2.14
C VAL A 65 -2.86 -11.01 -2.30
N ASP A 66 -3.85 -11.27 -1.45
CA ASP A 66 -4.79 -12.38 -1.58
C ASP A 66 -5.94 -12.03 -2.55
N PRO A 67 -6.18 -12.82 -3.62
CA PRO A 67 -7.22 -12.52 -4.59
C PRO A 67 -8.65 -12.53 -4.02
N GLY A 68 -8.94 -13.41 -3.05
CA GLY A 68 -10.27 -13.54 -2.46
C GLY A 68 -10.63 -12.35 -1.57
N LEU A 69 -9.70 -11.93 -0.72
CA LEU A 69 -9.83 -10.73 0.08
C LEU A 69 -9.87 -9.48 -0.80
N THR A 70 -9.04 -9.40 -1.83
CA THR A 70 -9.05 -8.28 -2.78
C THR A 70 -10.40 -8.16 -3.50
N ALA A 71 -10.98 -9.27 -3.96
CA ALA A 71 -12.32 -9.28 -4.54
C ALA A 71 -13.40 -8.88 -3.53
N SER A 72 -13.23 -9.25 -2.26
CA SER A 72 -14.14 -8.86 -1.18
C SER A 72 -14.09 -7.35 -0.92
N ILE A 73 -12.90 -6.75 -0.94
CA ILE A 73 -12.73 -5.29 -0.80
C ILE A 73 -13.36 -4.52 -1.96
N LYS A 74 -13.22 -5.00 -3.21
CA LYS A 74 -13.90 -4.36 -4.36
C LYS A 74 -15.42 -4.29 -4.17
N LYS A 75 -16.04 -5.38 -3.67
CA LYS A 75 -17.47 -5.40 -3.34
C LYS A 75 -17.83 -4.41 -2.23
N VAL A 76 -16.98 -4.28 -1.21
CA VAL A 76 -17.19 -3.30 -0.14
C VAL A 76 -17.16 -1.87 -0.69
N ILE A 77 -16.22 -1.58 -1.61
CA ILE A 77 -16.16 -0.27 -2.27
C ILE A 77 -17.43 -0.03 -3.10
N GLU A 78 -17.84 -1.00 -3.92
CA GLU A 78 -19.05 -0.89 -4.76
C GLU A 78 -20.34 -0.67 -3.96
N GLU A 79 -20.47 -1.30 -2.78
CA GLU A 79 -21.67 -1.22 -1.96
C GLU A 79 -21.73 0.06 -1.12
N TYR A 80 -20.58 0.54 -0.62
CA TYR A 80 -20.54 1.55 0.44
C TYR A 80 -19.82 2.85 0.08
N CYS A 81 -19.19 2.95 -1.10
CA CYS A 81 -18.50 4.16 -1.53
C CYS A 81 -19.17 4.77 -2.77
N GLU A 82 -19.29 6.10 -2.79
CA GLU A 82 -19.70 6.85 -3.99
C GLU A 82 -18.58 6.88 -5.05
N ILE A 83 -17.33 6.75 -4.61
CA ILE A 83 -16.13 6.75 -5.44
C ILE A 83 -15.88 5.32 -5.96
N PRO A 84 -15.72 5.11 -7.27
CA PRO A 84 -15.45 3.78 -7.84
C PRO A 84 -14.03 3.31 -7.51
N TRP A 85 -13.68 2.10 -7.96
CA TRP A 85 -12.31 1.59 -7.86
C TRP A 85 -11.65 1.40 -9.23
N VAL A 86 -10.32 1.41 -9.24
CA VAL A 86 -9.49 1.03 -10.39
C VAL A 86 -8.42 0.03 -9.95
N GLU A 87 -8.16 -1.00 -10.76
CA GLU A 87 -7.03 -1.89 -10.52
C GLU A 87 -5.71 -1.20 -10.84
N THR A 88 -4.71 -1.39 -9.98
CA THR A 88 -3.39 -0.81 -10.16
C THR A 88 -2.29 -1.72 -9.64
N ARG A 89 -1.04 -1.37 -9.96
CA ARG A 89 0.17 -2.11 -9.62
C ARG A 89 1.25 -1.14 -9.15
N CYS A 90 1.97 -1.53 -8.09
CA CYS A 90 3.17 -0.82 -7.67
C CYS A 90 4.41 -1.26 -8.46
N GLY A 91 4.45 -2.50 -8.94
CA GLY A 91 5.63 -3.11 -9.58
C GLY A 91 6.69 -3.64 -8.61
N TYR A 92 6.48 -3.53 -7.30
CA TYR A 92 7.36 -4.06 -6.24
C TYR A 92 6.60 -4.22 -4.91
N ALA A 93 7.26 -4.77 -3.87
CA ALA A 93 6.71 -4.93 -2.52
C ALA A 93 6.57 -3.58 -1.78
N CYS A 94 5.61 -2.76 -2.24
CA CYS A 94 5.55 -1.32 -1.97
C CYS A 94 5.13 -0.94 -0.55
N SER A 95 4.41 -1.79 0.17
CA SER A 95 3.95 -1.47 1.53
C SER A 95 3.80 -2.75 2.37
N ASP A 96 3.16 -2.65 3.54
CA ASP A 96 3.22 -3.69 4.55
C ASP A 96 2.46 -4.97 4.16
N HIS A 97 1.42 -4.84 3.33
CA HIS A 97 0.68 -5.95 2.71
C HIS A 97 1.63 -7.05 2.15
N ALA A 98 2.73 -6.67 1.51
CA ALA A 98 3.67 -7.63 0.94
C ALA A 98 4.38 -8.47 2.03
N SER A 99 4.62 -7.91 3.21
CA SER A 99 5.19 -8.66 4.34
C SER A 99 4.14 -9.59 4.97
N VAL A 100 2.88 -9.16 5.00
CA VAL A 100 1.74 -9.99 5.45
C VAL A 100 1.56 -11.20 4.55
N SER A 101 1.51 -10.97 3.23
CA SER A 101 1.39 -12.04 2.25
C SER A 101 2.61 -12.97 2.24
N LYS A 102 3.81 -12.44 2.47
CA LYS A 102 5.02 -13.27 2.62
C LYS A 102 4.95 -14.20 3.84
N ALA A 103 4.32 -13.77 4.93
CA ALA A 103 4.08 -14.59 6.12
C ALA A 103 2.90 -15.58 5.96
N GLY A 104 2.29 -15.66 4.77
CA GLY A 104 1.21 -16.60 4.46
C GLY A 104 -0.19 -16.13 4.84
N TYR A 105 -0.35 -14.86 5.25
CA TYR A 105 -1.65 -14.32 5.64
C TYR A 105 -2.35 -13.59 4.49
N PRO A 106 -3.69 -13.66 4.39
CA PRO A 106 -4.45 -12.90 3.41
C PRO A 106 -4.29 -11.39 3.62
N SER A 107 -3.86 -10.69 2.57
CA SER A 107 -3.72 -9.24 2.59
C SER A 107 -4.40 -8.60 1.37
N ALA A 108 -4.90 -7.38 1.52
CA ALA A 108 -5.37 -6.53 0.43
C ALA A 108 -4.84 -5.11 0.64
N PHE A 109 -4.77 -4.32 -0.42
CA PHE A 109 -4.23 -2.96 -0.34
C PHE A 109 -5.03 -2.00 -1.23
N VAL A 110 -5.51 -0.93 -0.62
CA VAL A 110 -6.10 0.22 -1.32
C VAL A 110 -5.25 1.48 -1.14
N ILE A 111 -5.19 2.28 -2.19
CA ILE A 111 -4.44 3.53 -2.32
C ILE A 111 -5.36 4.61 -2.94
N GLU A 112 -5.01 5.88 -2.81
CA GLU A 112 -5.79 7.06 -3.21
C GLU A 112 -6.19 7.12 -4.68
N SER A 113 -5.46 6.44 -5.57
CA SER A 113 -5.64 6.52 -7.02
C SER A 113 -4.93 5.38 -7.77
N SER A 114 -4.98 5.38 -9.10
CA SER A 114 -4.01 4.58 -9.87
C SER A 114 -2.58 5.02 -9.54
N PHE A 115 -1.64 4.08 -9.48
CA PHE A 115 -0.30 4.32 -8.91
C PHE A 115 0.49 5.37 -9.72
N GLY A 116 0.21 5.53 -11.02
CA GLY A 116 0.82 6.57 -11.85
C GLY A 116 0.41 8.00 -11.46
N GLU A 117 -0.72 8.13 -10.76
CA GLU A 117 -1.36 9.37 -10.33
C GLU A 117 -1.34 9.57 -8.80
N SER A 118 -0.58 8.74 -8.07
CA SER A 118 -0.29 8.95 -6.66
C SER A 118 0.45 10.27 -6.41
N ASP A 119 0.37 10.77 -5.18
CA ASP A 119 1.08 11.97 -4.76
C ASP A 119 2.59 11.89 -5.09
N ASP A 120 3.08 12.92 -5.78
CA ASP A 120 4.50 13.10 -6.14
C ASP A 120 5.28 13.93 -5.13
N HIS A 121 4.62 14.42 -4.07
CA HIS A 121 5.26 15.13 -2.95
C HIS A 121 5.72 14.20 -1.82
N ILE A 122 5.33 12.92 -1.86
CA ILE A 122 5.65 11.95 -0.80
C ILE A 122 7.14 11.91 -0.45
N HIS A 123 7.43 11.71 0.83
CA HIS A 123 8.79 11.72 1.38
C HIS A 123 9.52 13.07 1.23
N GLY A 124 8.80 14.15 0.94
CA GLY A 124 9.29 15.52 0.94
C GLY A 124 8.58 16.40 1.97
N THR A 125 9.04 17.63 2.14
CA THR A 125 8.36 18.63 3.01
C THR A 125 7.08 19.18 2.40
N GLY A 126 6.77 18.82 1.15
CA GLY A 126 5.55 19.18 0.44
C GLY A 126 4.41 18.18 0.64
N ASP A 127 4.66 17.04 1.28
CA ASP A 127 3.64 16.10 1.75
C ASP A 127 2.90 16.73 2.93
N LEU A 128 1.85 17.49 2.60
CA LEU A 128 1.07 18.32 3.51
C LEU A 128 -0.40 17.90 3.46
N ILE A 129 -1.15 18.27 4.50
CA ILE A 129 -2.62 18.08 4.58
C ILE A 129 -3.32 18.89 3.48
#